data_AF-A0A132MSI9-F1
#
_entry.id   AF-A0A132MSI9-F1
#
_cell.length_a   1.000
_cell.length_b   1.000
_cell.length_c   1.000
_cell.angle_alpha   90.00
_cell.angle_beta   90.00
_cell.angle_gamma   90.00
#
_symmetry.space_group_name_H-M   'P 1'
#
loop_
_entity.id
_entity.type
_entity.pdbx_description
1 polymer ?
#
loop_
_entity_poly.entity_id
_entity_poly.type
_entity_poly.pdbx_seq_one_letter_code
_entity_poly.pdbx_strand_id
1 'polypeptide(L)'
;MLAGRVFGSLAELDDAFIAWAPIRRRQVHRTHGEVIAVRAERDRVALAPLPDHPYAVTERHLRRVGKDCLVSFDAHLYSVPARRVRPGQLVELRITRAQVAIHAQDRRDGPATLLAVHDRATAKGSWMVDEAHGDGLPDGRSRSTTTTDPAPTKEADDTAGHRDEQATDSLSALLARTAAARVPVGRRPLAAYDLAAGLQTLGVT
;
A
#
# COMPACT_ATOMS: atom_id res chain seq x y z
N MET A 1 -32.52 -19.00 -3.82
CA MET A 1 -33.74 -19.65 -3.30
C MET A 1 -33.41 -20.16 -1.90
N LEU A 2 -34.17 -19.78 -0.89
CA LEU A 2 -33.97 -20.22 0.51
C LEU A 2 -35.26 -20.88 0.97
N ALA A 3 -35.19 -22.15 1.37
CA ALA A 3 -36.36 -22.93 1.79
C ALA A 3 -37.56 -22.89 0.81
N GLY A 4 -37.28 -22.93 -0.51
CA GLY A 4 -38.32 -22.90 -1.55
C GLY A 4 -38.91 -21.51 -1.85
N ARG A 5 -38.42 -20.45 -1.20
CA ARG A 5 -38.82 -19.06 -1.48
C ARG A 5 -37.77 -18.36 -2.34
N VAL A 6 -38.23 -17.47 -3.21
CA VAL A 6 -37.39 -16.58 -4.02
C VAL A 6 -37.57 -15.17 -3.46
N PHE A 7 -36.47 -14.45 -3.34
CA PHE A 7 -36.42 -13.07 -2.86
C PHE A 7 -35.78 -12.22 -3.95
N GLY A 8 -36.31 -11.03 -4.18
CA GLY A 8 -35.79 -10.06 -5.15
C GLY A 8 -34.62 -9.23 -4.62
N SER A 9 -34.39 -9.22 -3.30
CA SER A 9 -33.26 -8.53 -2.67
C SER A 9 -32.86 -9.13 -1.33
N LEU A 10 -31.69 -8.73 -0.81
CA LEU A 10 -31.26 -9.09 0.54
C LEU A 10 -32.15 -8.45 1.61
N ALA A 11 -32.56 -7.19 1.42
CA ALA A 11 -33.43 -6.50 2.35
C ALA A 11 -34.78 -7.22 2.52
N GLU A 12 -35.36 -7.70 1.41
CA GLU A 12 -36.61 -8.49 1.45
C GLU A 12 -36.44 -9.81 2.22
N LEU A 13 -35.28 -10.47 2.07
CA LEU A 13 -34.96 -11.67 2.83
C LEU A 13 -34.82 -11.37 4.33
N ASP A 14 -34.15 -10.27 4.69
CA ASP A 14 -34.00 -9.83 6.08
C ASP A 14 -35.35 -9.52 6.71
N ASP A 15 -36.21 -8.76 6.03
CA ASP A 15 -37.56 -8.44 6.49
C ASP A 15 -38.40 -9.71 6.71
N ALA A 16 -38.35 -10.64 5.76
CA ALA A 16 -39.05 -11.93 5.88
C ALA A 16 -38.54 -12.76 7.07
N PHE A 17 -37.24 -12.74 7.34
CA PHE A 17 -36.64 -13.41 8.49
C PHE A 17 -37.08 -12.76 9.81
N ILE A 18 -37.05 -11.43 9.89
CA ILE A 18 -37.47 -10.67 11.06
C ILE A 18 -38.95 -10.92 11.37
N ALA A 19 -39.81 -10.99 10.34
CA ALA A 19 -41.22 -11.33 10.51
C ALA A 19 -41.44 -12.79 10.97
N TRP A 20 -40.61 -13.73 10.50
CA TRP A 20 -40.72 -15.15 10.85
C TRP A 20 -40.19 -15.48 12.25
N ALA A 21 -39.13 -14.81 12.69
CA ALA A 21 -38.44 -15.15 13.95
C ALA A 21 -39.36 -15.17 15.19
N PRO A 22 -40.30 -14.23 15.40
CA PRO A 22 -41.25 -14.27 16.51
C PRO A 22 -42.18 -15.50 16.48
N ILE A 23 -42.59 -15.95 15.29
CA ILE A 23 -43.44 -17.14 15.13
C ILE A 23 -42.69 -18.36 15.64
N ARG A 24 -41.43 -18.53 15.20
CA ARG A 24 -40.59 -19.65 15.64
C ARG A 24 -40.27 -19.57 17.13
N ARG A 25 -39.96 -18.39 17.66
CA ARG A 25 -39.60 -18.19 19.07
C ARG A 25 -40.72 -18.54 20.06
N ARG A 26 -42.00 -18.51 19.63
CA ARG A 26 -43.16 -18.92 20.46
C ARG A 26 -43.39 -20.42 20.51
N GLN A 27 -42.71 -21.21 19.68
CA GLN A 27 -42.91 -22.66 19.63
C GLN A 27 -42.13 -23.39 20.73
N VAL A 28 -42.63 -24.57 21.09
CA VAL A 28 -41.96 -25.50 21.99
C VAL A 28 -40.88 -26.26 21.22
N HIS A 29 -39.64 -26.23 21.70
CA HIS A 29 -38.54 -26.96 21.09
C HIS A 29 -38.63 -28.46 21.42
N ARG A 30 -38.66 -29.33 20.41
CA ARG A 30 -38.82 -30.78 20.57
C ARG A 30 -37.84 -31.42 21.55
N THR A 31 -36.55 -31.04 21.51
CA THR A 31 -35.52 -31.64 22.38
C THR A 31 -35.63 -31.23 23.84
N HIS A 32 -36.06 -29.99 24.12
CA HIS A 32 -36.01 -29.42 25.47
C HIS A 32 -37.39 -29.36 26.13
N GLY A 33 -38.48 -29.51 25.37
CA GLY A 33 -39.86 -29.42 25.88
C GLY A 33 -40.28 -28.01 26.31
N GLU A 34 -39.44 -26.99 26.08
CA GLU A 34 -39.68 -25.62 26.51
C GLU A 34 -39.93 -24.67 25.33
N VAL A 35 -40.65 -23.57 25.59
CA VAL A 35 -40.82 -22.47 24.63
C VAL A 35 -39.46 -21.83 24.36
N ILE A 36 -39.10 -21.71 23.08
CA ILE A 36 -37.77 -21.24 22.64
C ILE A 36 -37.43 -19.87 23.24
N ALA A 37 -38.36 -18.90 23.21
CA ALA A 37 -38.13 -17.56 23.75
C ALA A 37 -37.87 -17.55 25.26
N VAL A 38 -38.64 -18.35 26.01
CA VAL A 38 -38.53 -18.42 27.48
C VAL A 38 -37.19 -19.00 27.90
N ARG A 39 -36.79 -20.11 27.24
CA ARG A 39 -35.48 -20.71 27.49
C ARG A 39 -34.34 -19.76 27.09
N ALA A 40 -34.44 -19.11 25.94
CA ALA A 40 -33.42 -18.16 25.49
C ALA A 40 -33.23 -16.97 26.43
N GLU A 41 -34.28 -16.50 27.12
CA GLU A 41 -34.16 -15.47 28.16
C GLU A 41 -33.38 -15.97 29.37
N ARG A 42 -33.71 -17.18 29.84
CA ARG A 42 -32.99 -17.81 30.95
C ARG A 42 -31.51 -18.02 30.62
N ASP A 43 -31.23 -18.50 29.42
CA ASP A 43 -29.87 -18.69 28.93
C ASP A 43 -29.13 -17.34 28.89
N ARG A 44 -29.78 -16.27 28.39
CA ARG A 44 -29.17 -14.92 28.33
C ARG A 44 -28.76 -14.40 29.70
N VAL A 45 -29.57 -14.62 30.74
CA VAL A 45 -29.25 -14.20 32.12
C VAL A 45 -28.05 -14.98 32.68
N ALA A 46 -27.80 -16.19 32.20
CA ALA A 46 -26.67 -17.02 32.61
C ALA A 46 -25.38 -16.75 31.81
N LEU A 47 -25.43 -15.97 30.71
CA LEU A 47 -24.27 -15.63 29.91
C LEU A 47 -23.42 -14.54 30.60
N ALA A 48 -22.11 -14.58 30.34
CA ALA A 48 -21.22 -13.47 30.67
C ALA A 48 -21.63 -12.20 29.89
N PRO A 49 -21.34 -10.99 30.43
CA PRO A 49 -21.56 -9.76 29.70
C PRO A 49 -20.80 -9.76 28.37
N LEU A 50 -21.32 -9.00 27.40
CA LEU A 50 -20.60 -8.79 26.15
C LEU A 50 -19.24 -8.12 26.45
N PRO A 51 -18.17 -8.51 25.75
CA PRO A 51 -16.89 -7.80 25.84
C PRO A 51 -17.07 -6.31 25.51
N ASP A 52 -16.28 -5.44 26.15
CA ASP A 52 -16.33 -3.99 25.92
C ASP A 52 -15.99 -3.61 24.47
N HIS A 53 -15.25 -4.48 23.77
CA HIS A 53 -14.87 -4.30 22.38
C HIS A 53 -15.75 -5.17 21.47
N PRO A 54 -16.31 -4.61 20.39
CA PRO A 54 -17.15 -5.37 19.48
C PRO A 54 -16.35 -6.48 18.79
N TYR A 55 -17.02 -7.59 18.51
CA TYR A 55 -16.44 -8.65 17.68
C TYR A 55 -16.29 -8.14 16.24
N ALA A 56 -15.07 -7.74 15.87
CA ALA A 56 -14.77 -7.26 14.54
C ALA A 56 -14.40 -8.43 13.62
N VAL A 57 -15.24 -8.69 12.61
CA VAL A 57 -14.87 -9.56 11.50
C VAL A 57 -13.96 -8.76 10.57
N THR A 58 -12.69 -9.16 10.50
CA THR A 58 -11.70 -8.49 9.64
C THR A 58 -11.00 -9.48 8.73
N GLU A 59 -10.84 -9.13 7.46
CA GLU A 59 -9.87 -9.82 6.59
C GLU A 59 -8.45 -9.47 7.05
N ARG A 60 -7.55 -10.46 7.03
CA ARG A 60 -6.18 -10.30 7.51
C ARG A 60 -5.20 -10.49 6.36
N HIS A 61 -4.33 -9.50 6.13
CA HIS A 61 -3.31 -9.55 5.10
C HIS A 61 -1.94 -9.20 5.66
N LEU A 62 -0.91 -9.95 5.26
CA LEU A 62 0.47 -9.56 5.51
C LEU A 62 1.00 -8.75 4.32
N ARG A 63 1.57 -7.59 4.61
CA ARG A 63 2.18 -6.69 3.62
C ARG A 63 3.50 -6.16 4.14
N ARG A 64 4.40 -5.83 3.20
CA ARG A 64 5.67 -5.18 3.53
C ARG A 64 5.51 -3.67 3.45
N VAL A 65 6.11 -2.97 4.40
CA VAL A 65 6.22 -1.51 4.39
C VAL A 65 7.26 -1.08 3.36
N GLY A 66 6.94 -0.10 2.53
CA GLY A 66 7.85 0.54 1.58
C GLY A 66 8.92 1.38 2.27
N LYS A 67 9.90 1.86 1.48
CA LYS A 67 10.94 2.78 2.00
C LYS A 67 10.39 4.16 2.35
N ASP A 68 9.25 4.51 1.75
CA ASP A 68 8.43 5.70 1.93
C ASP A 68 7.44 5.56 3.11
N CYS A 69 7.52 4.47 3.87
CA CYS A 69 6.57 4.15 4.95
C CYS A 69 5.12 4.01 4.48
N LEU A 70 4.91 3.59 3.23
CA LEU A 70 3.61 3.23 2.69
C LEU A 70 3.41 1.71 2.62
N VAL A 71 2.16 1.27 2.68
CA VAL A 71 1.76 -0.12 2.48
C VAL A 71 0.69 -0.20 1.41
N SER A 72 0.87 -1.12 0.46
CA SER A 72 -0.10 -1.34 -0.62
C SER A 72 -1.16 -2.37 -0.25
N PHE A 73 -2.42 -2.01 -0.47
CA PHE A 73 -3.57 -2.90 -0.33
C PHE A 73 -4.68 -2.49 -1.30
N ASP A 74 -5.24 -3.47 -2.00
CA ASP A 74 -6.38 -3.27 -2.93
C ASP A 74 -6.13 -2.17 -3.98
N ALA A 75 -4.91 -2.09 -4.52
CA ALA A 75 -4.47 -1.03 -5.44
C ALA A 75 -4.49 0.41 -4.85
N HIS A 76 -4.45 0.53 -3.53
CA HIS A 76 -4.32 1.78 -2.78
C HIS A 76 -3.06 1.76 -1.90
N LEU A 77 -2.61 2.95 -1.50
CA LEU A 77 -1.47 3.11 -0.59
C LEU A 77 -1.93 3.72 0.73
N TYR A 78 -1.45 3.17 1.83
CA TYR A 78 -1.76 3.62 3.18
C TYR A 78 -0.47 3.93 3.93
N SER A 79 -0.39 5.11 4.53
CA SER A 79 0.79 5.56 5.27
C SER A 79 0.91 4.89 6.64
N VAL A 80 2.14 4.74 7.13
CA VAL A 80 2.47 4.16 8.44
C VAL A 80 3.53 5.04 9.12
N PRO A 81 3.46 5.28 10.45
CA PRO A 81 4.41 6.17 11.12
C PRO A 81 5.86 5.71 10.97
N ALA A 82 6.69 6.51 10.28
CA ALA A 82 8.07 6.16 9.94
C ALA A 82 8.95 5.83 11.15
N ARG A 83 8.74 6.51 12.28
CA ARG A 83 9.47 6.25 13.54
C ARG A 83 9.19 4.89 14.16
N ARG A 84 8.10 4.21 13.76
CA ARG A 84 7.62 2.95 14.38
C ARG A 84 7.83 1.73 13.49
N VAL A 85 8.34 1.91 12.28
CA VAL A 85 8.54 0.82 11.31
C VAL A 85 9.89 0.91 10.61
N ARG A 86 10.30 -0.20 9.99
CA ARG A 86 11.48 -0.28 9.14
C ARG A 86 11.08 -0.57 7.70
N PRO A 87 11.84 -0.07 6.70
CA PRO A 87 11.64 -0.47 5.32
C PRO A 87 11.69 -1.99 5.16
N GLY A 88 10.70 -2.57 4.48
CA GLY A 88 10.55 -4.01 4.26
C GLY A 88 9.95 -4.79 5.44
N GLN A 89 9.68 -4.15 6.58
CA GLN A 89 9.02 -4.79 7.73
C GLN A 89 7.65 -5.36 7.33
N LEU A 90 7.36 -6.58 7.79
CA LEU A 90 6.03 -7.16 7.65
C LEU A 90 5.07 -6.57 8.67
N VAL A 91 3.91 -6.14 8.19
CA VAL A 91 2.80 -5.64 8.99
C VAL A 91 1.55 -6.45 8.66
N GLU A 92 0.67 -6.57 9.65
CA GLU A 92 -0.64 -7.16 9.49
C GLU A 92 -1.67 -6.07 9.26
N LEU A 93 -2.40 -6.18 8.16
CA LEU A 93 -3.56 -5.35 7.88
C LEU A 93 -4.80 -6.11 8.33
N ARG A 94 -5.65 -5.43 9.10
CA ARG A 94 -6.99 -5.89 9.50
C ARG A 94 -8.01 -4.99 8.82
N ILE A 95 -8.74 -5.57 7.88
CA ILE A 95 -9.62 -4.83 6.97
C ILE A 95 -11.06 -5.05 7.38
N THR A 96 -11.79 -3.96 7.60
CA THR A 96 -13.25 -3.98 7.70
C THR A 96 -13.86 -3.42 6.42
N ARG A 97 -15.19 -3.37 6.34
CA ARG A 97 -15.89 -2.68 5.24
C ARG A 97 -15.49 -1.21 5.14
N ALA A 98 -15.20 -0.55 6.27
CA ALA A 98 -15.00 0.89 6.33
C ALA A 98 -13.54 1.31 6.54
N GLN A 99 -12.67 0.43 7.06
CA GLN A 99 -11.37 0.83 7.57
C GLN A 99 -10.27 -0.20 7.27
N VAL A 100 -9.04 0.32 7.21
CA VAL A 100 -7.78 -0.42 7.13
C VAL A 100 -6.98 -0.14 8.40
N ALA A 101 -6.92 -1.09 9.32
CA ALA A 101 -6.07 -1.01 10.51
C ALA A 101 -4.75 -1.74 10.26
N ILE A 102 -3.63 -1.06 10.52
CA ILE A 102 -2.27 -1.57 10.28
C ILE A 102 -1.63 -1.86 11.63
N HIS A 103 -1.24 -3.11 11.85
CA HIS A 103 -0.60 -3.58 13.07
C HIS A 103 0.84 -4.03 12.79
N ALA A 104 1.73 -3.74 13.73
CA ALA A 104 3.04 -4.35 13.75
C ALA A 104 2.88 -5.86 13.97
N GLN A 105 3.54 -6.65 13.14
CA GLN A 105 3.65 -8.09 13.37
C GLN A 105 4.74 -8.30 14.43
N ASP A 106 4.36 -8.30 15.71
CA ASP A 106 5.29 -8.74 16.76
C ASP A 106 5.55 -10.24 16.59
N ARG A 107 6.79 -10.68 16.85
CA ARG A 107 7.18 -12.10 16.86
C ARG A 107 6.96 -12.74 18.22
N ARG A 108 6.62 -11.96 19.26
CA ARG A 108 6.25 -12.45 20.58
C ARG A 108 4.74 -12.56 20.72
N ASP A 109 4.29 -13.50 21.56
CA ASP A 109 2.89 -13.80 21.91
C ASP A 109 2.13 -12.64 22.61
N GLY A 110 2.55 -11.39 22.40
CA GLY A 110 1.88 -10.19 22.89
C GLY A 110 0.78 -9.69 21.95
N PRO A 111 -0.06 -8.75 22.42
CA PRO A 111 -1.09 -8.15 21.59
C PRO A 111 -0.47 -7.39 20.41
N ALA A 112 -1.06 -7.56 19.22
CA ALA A 112 -0.60 -6.89 18.01
C ALA A 112 -0.65 -5.36 18.17
N THR A 113 0.50 -4.70 18.10
CA THR A 113 0.61 -3.25 18.32
C THR A 113 0.01 -2.50 17.14
N LEU A 114 -1.01 -1.68 17.38
CA LEU A 114 -1.62 -0.82 16.35
C LEU A 114 -0.64 0.29 15.94
N LEU A 115 -0.40 0.41 14.63
CA LEU A 115 0.47 1.43 14.03
C LEU A 115 -0.34 2.60 13.48
N ALA A 116 -1.39 2.32 12.70
CA ALA A 116 -2.24 3.32 12.08
C ALA A 116 -3.63 2.75 11.76
N VAL A 117 -4.64 3.63 11.64
CA VAL A 117 -5.97 3.30 11.11
C VAL A 117 -6.32 4.33 10.06
N HIS A 118 -6.81 3.86 8.92
CA HIS A 118 -7.28 4.70 7.82
C HIS A 118 -8.69 4.30 7.42
N ASP A 119 -9.45 5.24 6.86
CA ASP A 119 -10.65 4.89 6.11
C ASP A 119 -10.29 4.07 4.88
N ARG A 120 -11.15 3.13 4.49
CA ARG A 120 -10.94 2.33 3.29
C ARG A 120 -11.11 3.23 2.07
N ALA A 121 -10.06 3.30 1.24
CA ALA A 121 -10.10 4.03 -0.01
C ALA A 121 -11.20 3.48 -0.94
N THR A 122 -11.93 4.38 -1.59
CA THR A 122 -13.04 4.05 -2.51
C THR A 122 -12.73 4.39 -3.96
N ALA A 123 -11.86 5.37 -4.21
CA ALA A 123 -11.45 5.77 -5.55
C ALA A 123 -10.18 5.02 -5.99
N LYS A 124 -10.17 4.49 -7.21
CA LYS A 124 -9.07 3.69 -7.78
C LYS A 124 -7.72 4.42 -7.64
N GLY A 125 -6.71 3.73 -7.10
CA GLY A 125 -5.36 4.27 -7.01
C GLY A 125 -5.15 5.34 -5.92
N SER A 126 -6.09 5.53 -5.00
CA SER A 126 -5.98 6.52 -3.93
C SER A 126 -4.81 6.27 -2.97
N TRP A 127 -4.32 7.38 -2.40
CA TRP A 127 -3.30 7.42 -1.36
C TRP A 127 -3.93 7.95 -0.09
N MET A 128 -3.97 7.13 0.95
CA MET A 128 -4.44 7.48 2.29
C MET A 128 -3.22 7.82 3.16
N VAL A 129 -2.83 9.09 3.09
CA VAL A 129 -1.62 9.60 3.73
C VAL A 129 -1.99 10.53 4.88
N ASP A 130 -1.49 10.20 6.07
CA ASP A 130 -1.37 11.14 7.18
C ASP A 130 0.05 11.73 7.09
N GLU A 131 0.14 13.04 6.92
CA GLU A 131 1.42 13.74 6.75
C GLU A 131 2.34 13.55 7.97
N ALA A 132 1.79 13.40 9.18
CA ALA A 132 2.56 13.16 10.39
C ALA A 132 3.29 11.81 10.37
N HIS A 133 2.85 10.85 9.56
CA HIS A 133 3.55 9.59 9.38
C HIS A 133 4.90 9.74 8.69
N GLY A 134 5.10 10.84 7.96
CA GLY A 134 6.35 11.19 7.29
C GLY A 134 7.49 11.54 8.25
N ASP A 135 7.20 11.88 9.50
CA ASP A 135 8.18 12.37 10.45
C ASP A 135 9.29 11.34 10.73
N GLY A 136 10.54 11.72 10.44
CA GLY A 136 11.72 10.86 10.57
C GLY A 136 12.16 10.17 9.28
N LEU A 137 11.44 10.32 8.17
CA LEU A 137 11.96 9.94 6.85
C LEU A 137 13.08 10.87 6.39
N PRO A 138 14.09 10.37 5.66
CA PRO A 138 15.10 11.22 5.04
C PRO A 138 14.45 12.18 4.03
N ASP A 139 14.63 13.48 4.24
CA ASP A 139 14.14 14.55 3.35
C ASP A 139 14.99 14.70 2.06
N GLY A 140 16.03 13.88 1.94
CA GLY A 140 16.96 13.88 0.83
C GLY A 140 17.92 15.07 0.78
N ARG A 141 17.84 16.02 1.72
CA ARG A 141 18.74 17.19 1.84
C ARG A 141 20.12 16.78 2.36
N SER A 142 20.19 15.68 3.10
CA SER A 142 21.44 15.08 3.58
C SER A 142 22.03 14.05 2.61
N ARG A 143 21.49 13.89 1.39
CA ARG A 143 22.10 13.01 0.40
C ARG A 143 23.42 13.63 -0.03
N SER A 144 24.53 12.96 0.31
CA SER A 144 25.80 13.21 -0.35
C SER A 144 25.63 12.83 -1.82
N THR A 145 25.48 13.83 -2.67
CA THR A 145 25.61 13.68 -4.12
C THR A 145 27.10 13.66 -4.43
N THR A 146 27.59 12.64 -5.11
CA THR A 146 28.99 12.51 -5.57
C THR A 146 29.31 13.48 -6.72
N THR A 147 28.82 14.72 -6.65
CA THR A 147 29.00 15.77 -7.66
C THR A 147 29.70 16.98 -7.04
N THR A 148 30.69 16.76 -6.18
CA THR A 148 31.67 17.78 -5.82
C THR A 148 32.80 17.05 -5.09
N ASP A 149 33.71 16.49 -5.86
CA ASP A 149 35.09 16.42 -5.39
C ASP A 149 35.65 17.84 -5.63
N PRO A 150 36.04 18.61 -4.60
CA PRO A 150 36.74 19.86 -4.84
C PRO A 150 38.06 19.50 -5.52
N ALA A 151 38.29 20.09 -6.70
CA ALA A 151 39.50 19.86 -7.48
C ALA A 151 40.74 19.98 -6.56
N PRO A 152 41.69 19.03 -6.58
CA PRO A 152 42.88 19.13 -5.77
C PRO A 152 43.65 20.38 -6.16
N THR A 153 43.85 21.28 -5.21
CA THR A 153 44.74 22.44 -5.34
C THR A 153 46.12 21.93 -5.70
N LYS A 154 46.49 22.07 -6.97
CA LYS A 154 47.84 21.78 -7.44
C LYS A 154 48.72 22.94 -6.98
N GLU A 155 49.54 22.69 -5.95
CA GLU A 155 50.65 23.59 -5.61
C GLU A 155 51.49 23.80 -6.86
N ALA A 156 51.70 25.07 -7.19
CA ALA A 156 52.45 25.49 -8.35
C ALA A 156 53.92 25.19 -8.11
N ASP A 157 54.46 24.21 -8.84
CA ASP A 157 55.87 24.18 -9.16
C ASP A 157 56.03 24.57 -10.64
N ASP A 158 56.88 25.56 -10.84
CA ASP A 158 56.97 26.41 -12.01
C ASP A 158 57.98 25.80 -12.98
N THR A 159 57.51 25.20 -14.08
CA THR A 159 58.33 25.14 -15.29
C THR A 159 57.46 25.03 -16.55
N ALA A 160 57.68 25.99 -17.44
CA ALA A 160 56.95 26.26 -18.66
C ALA A 160 56.93 25.09 -19.67
N GLY A 161 55.78 24.90 -20.32
CA GLY A 161 55.63 24.04 -21.49
C GLY A 161 54.21 24.00 -22.03
N HIS A 162 53.90 24.93 -22.93
CA HIS A 162 52.80 24.93 -23.92
C HIS A 162 51.38 24.53 -23.48
N ARG A 163 50.49 25.54 -23.48
CA ARG A 163 49.05 25.37 -23.65
C ARG A 163 48.76 24.82 -25.04
N ASP A 164 48.03 23.72 -25.11
CA ASP A 164 47.10 23.48 -26.20
C ASP A 164 45.84 22.77 -25.68
N GLU A 165 44.71 23.21 -26.19
CA GLU A 165 43.36 22.77 -25.85
C GLU A 165 43.17 21.29 -26.17
N GLN A 166 42.77 20.48 -25.19
CA GLN A 166 41.72 19.46 -25.30
C GLN A 166 41.68 18.64 -24.02
N ALA A 167 40.63 18.87 -23.23
CA ALA A 167 40.14 17.87 -22.32
C ALA A 167 39.76 16.65 -23.16
N THR A 168 40.67 15.68 -23.28
CA THR A 168 40.38 14.37 -23.86
C THR A 168 39.39 13.69 -22.93
N ASP A 169 38.14 13.88 -23.33
CA ASP A 169 36.89 13.57 -22.69
C ASP A 169 36.90 12.20 -21.99
N SER A 170 36.67 12.22 -20.68
CA SER A 170 36.56 11.03 -19.82
C SER A 170 35.60 9.97 -20.37
N LEU A 171 34.57 10.42 -21.10
CA LEU A 171 33.62 9.56 -21.80
C LEU A 171 34.29 8.80 -22.95
N SER A 172 35.16 9.44 -23.71
CA SER A 172 35.92 8.80 -24.79
C SER A 172 36.81 7.67 -24.25
N ALA A 173 37.43 7.86 -23.08
CA ALA A 173 38.21 6.82 -22.40
C ALA A 173 37.33 5.66 -21.86
N LEU A 174 36.07 5.91 -21.52
CA LEU A 174 35.10 4.88 -21.10
C LEU A 174 34.51 4.11 -22.28
N LEU A 175 34.32 4.76 -23.42
CA LEU A 175 33.83 4.12 -24.63
C LEU A 175 34.91 3.24 -25.27
N ALA A 176 36.17 3.65 -25.23
CA ALA A 176 37.28 2.85 -25.77
C ALA A 176 37.49 1.50 -25.05
N ARG A 177 37.22 1.45 -23.73
CA ARG A 177 37.43 0.25 -22.89
C ARG A 177 36.25 -0.73 -22.91
N THR A 178 35.07 -0.29 -23.34
CA THR A 178 33.84 -1.09 -23.25
C THR A 178 33.57 -1.82 -24.57
N ALA A 179 33.64 -3.15 -24.59
CA ALA A 179 33.40 -3.95 -25.81
C ALA A 179 32.02 -3.69 -26.44
N ALA A 180 31.00 -3.39 -25.63
CA ALA A 180 29.66 -3.05 -26.10
C ALA A 180 29.60 -1.74 -26.91
N ALA A 181 30.54 -0.81 -26.72
CA ALA A 181 30.61 0.44 -27.47
C ALA A 181 31.08 0.24 -28.93
N ARG A 182 31.58 -0.96 -29.28
CA ARG A 182 31.99 -1.34 -30.64
C ARG A 182 30.87 -1.97 -31.46
N VAL A 183 29.70 -2.19 -30.86
CA VAL A 183 28.54 -2.75 -31.56
C VAL A 183 27.99 -1.67 -32.49
N PRO A 184 27.92 -1.92 -33.82
CA PRO A 184 27.36 -0.95 -34.75
C PRO A 184 25.85 -0.83 -34.50
N VAL A 185 25.43 0.29 -33.93
CA VAL A 185 24.02 0.61 -33.73
C VAL A 185 23.51 1.37 -34.94
N GLY A 186 22.50 0.83 -35.62
CA GLY A 186 21.81 1.51 -36.70
C GLY A 186 21.21 2.82 -36.20
N ARG A 187 21.52 3.94 -36.85
CA ARG A 187 20.94 5.25 -36.52
C ARG A 187 19.69 5.46 -37.35
N ARG A 188 18.56 5.73 -36.68
CA ARG A 188 17.32 6.16 -37.34
C ARG A 188 17.07 7.63 -37.04
N PRO A 189 16.72 8.47 -38.02
CA PRO A 189 16.34 9.85 -37.75
C PRO A 189 15.13 9.90 -36.82
N LEU A 190 15.15 10.83 -35.85
CA LEU A 190 14.10 10.97 -34.83
C LEU A 190 12.71 11.20 -35.45
N ALA A 191 12.65 11.89 -36.59
CA ALA A 191 11.42 12.08 -37.37
C ALA A 191 10.68 10.79 -37.73
N ALA A 192 11.39 9.64 -37.81
CA ALA A 192 10.76 8.35 -38.03
C ALA A 192 9.97 7.85 -36.81
N TYR A 193 10.40 8.22 -35.60
CA TYR A 193 9.65 7.97 -34.37
C TYR A 193 8.49 8.95 -34.24
N ASP A 194 8.68 10.21 -34.61
CA ASP A 194 7.59 11.20 -34.62
C ASP A 194 6.47 10.78 -35.59
N LEU A 195 6.82 10.24 -36.75
CA LEU A 195 5.85 9.63 -37.68
C LEU A 195 5.16 8.40 -37.09
N ALA A 196 5.93 7.48 -36.49
CA ALA A 196 5.38 6.26 -35.89
C ALA A 196 4.49 6.56 -34.66
N ALA A 197 4.78 7.65 -33.95
CA ALA A 197 4.04 8.13 -32.79
C ALA A 197 2.89 9.08 -33.17
N GLY A 198 2.70 9.39 -34.46
CA GLY A 198 1.64 10.28 -34.93
C GLY A 198 1.81 11.75 -34.52
N LEU A 199 3.04 12.18 -34.22
CA LEU A 199 3.37 13.50 -33.69
C LEU A 199 3.63 14.56 -34.78
N GLN A 200 3.39 14.26 -36.06
CA GLN A 200 3.52 15.27 -37.10
C GLN A 200 2.33 16.24 -37.06
N THR A 201 2.58 17.45 -36.55
CA THR A 201 1.76 18.62 -36.85
C THR A 201 1.94 18.98 -38.33
N LEU A 202 0.89 18.78 -39.13
CA LEU A 202 0.78 19.37 -40.46
C LEU A 202 0.95 20.88 -40.32
N GLY A 203 2.08 21.40 -40.80
CA GLY A 203 2.29 22.83 -40.94
C GLY A 203 1.26 23.38 -41.92
N VAL A 204 0.36 24.21 -41.40
CA VAL A 204 -0.52 25.07 -42.18
C VAL A 204 0.36 26.08 -42.90
N THR A 205 0.36 26.02 -44.23
CA THR A 205 0.62 27.17 -45.11
C THR A 205 -0.67 27.56 -45.77
#